data_AF-A0A8X8YKK5-F1
#
_entry.id   AF-A0A8X8YKK5-F1
#
_cell.length_a   1.000
_cell.length_b   1.000
_cell.length_c   1.000
_cell.angle_alpha   90.00
_cell.angle_beta   90.00
_cell.angle_gamma   90.00
#
_symmetry.space_group_name_H-M   'P 1'
#
loop_
_entity.id
_entity.type
_entity.pdbx_description
1 polymer ?
#
loop_
_entity_poly.entity_id
_entity_poly.type
_entity_poly.pdbx_seq_one_letter_code
_entity_poly.pdbx_strand_id
1 'polypeptide(L)'
;MKSRMDYLAGPKEWLKEQKKKSFKFLLAPVDASRNILQSAYLLLRELGEGELAEVQNLLVSAARDCVPRDRSSFVELQSNTGVEVCTFRLIVKNAASLLDDNDPLKLEAESKLNDLIRSFSSLSGMAREESVQLTLNRKQRVVDALKDTISSLNNFEQGIKDCLQV
;
A
#
# COMPACT_ATOMS: atom_id res chain seq x y z
N MET A 1 -7.43 14.69 -44.25
CA MET A 1 -7.92 13.32 -44.00
C MET A 1 -7.68 12.98 -42.54
N LYS A 2 -8.69 13.13 -41.68
CA LYS A 2 -8.64 12.74 -40.27
C LYS A 2 -9.88 11.91 -40.01
N SER A 3 -9.81 10.61 -40.29
CA SER A 3 -10.93 9.69 -40.07
C SER A 3 -10.51 8.23 -40.31
N ARG A 4 -10.94 7.34 -39.41
CA ARG A 4 -10.94 5.85 -39.45
C ARG A 4 -9.72 5.08 -38.93
N MET A 5 -9.25 5.37 -37.72
CA MET A 5 -8.47 4.36 -37.00
C MET A 5 -8.74 4.27 -35.49
N ASP A 6 -9.65 5.08 -34.96
CA ASP A 6 -10.02 5.06 -33.52
C ASP A 6 -11.34 4.30 -33.26
N TYR A 7 -11.97 3.72 -34.28
CA TYR A 7 -13.32 3.11 -34.19
C TYR A 7 -13.33 1.59 -33.91
N LEU A 8 -12.18 0.96 -33.69
CA LEU A 8 -12.08 -0.51 -33.50
C LEU A 8 -11.91 -0.94 -32.04
N ALA A 9 -11.68 -0.01 -31.11
CA ALA A 9 -11.62 -0.29 -29.68
C ALA A 9 -12.95 0.17 -29.05
N GLY A 10 -13.77 -0.79 -28.58
CA GLY A 10 -14.99 -0.44 -27.83
C GLY A 10 -14.68 0.36 -26.55
N PRO A 11 -15.68 0.98 -25.90
CA PRO A 11 -15.46 1.84 -24.72
C PRO A 11 -14.63 1.18 -23.61
N LYS A 12 -14.82 -0.13 -23.39
CA LYS A 12 -14.05 -0.93 -22.42
C LYS A 12 -12.56 -0.98 -22.77
N GLU A 13 -12.23 -1.17 -24.05
CA GLU A 13 -10.84 -1.29 -24.51
C GLU A 13 -10.13 0.07 -24.51
N TRP A 14 -10.85 1.14 -24.91
CA TRP A 14 -10.35 2.50 -24.75
C TRP A 14 -10.04 2.83 -23.29
N LEU A 15 -10.91 2.45 -22.34
CA LEU A 15 -10.68 2.64 -20.90
C LEU A 15 -9.47 1.88 -20.38
N LYS A 16 -9.21 0.64 -20.85
CA LYS A 16 -7.99 -0.11 -20.49
C LYS A 16 -6.75 0.67 -20.87
N GLU A 17 -6.69 1.17 -22.10
CA GLU A 17 -5.55 1.95 -22.60
C GLU A 17 -5.35 3.25 -21.85
N GLN A 18 -6.41 3.92 -21.40
CA GLN A 18 -6.28 5.09 -20.52
C GLN A 18 -5.68 4.71 -19.15
N LYS A 19 -6.15 3.62 -18.53
CA LYS A 19 -5.61 3.16 -17.24
C LYS A 19 -4.14 2.79 -17.34
N LYS A 20 -3.71 2.12 -18.43
CA LYS A 20 -2.29 1.85 -18.71
C LYS A 20 -1.45 3.11 -18.83
N LYS A 21 -1.98 4.19 -19.42
CA LYS A 21 -1.25 5.47 -19.55
C LYS A 21 -1.17 6.24 -18.23
N SER A 22 -2.18 6.12 -17.38
CA SER A 22 -2.28 6.87 -16.12
C SER A 22 -1.82 6.09 -14.89
N PHE A 23 -1.37 4.83 -15.02
CA PHE A 23 -1.10 3.94 -13.89
C PHE A 23 -0.10 4.51 -12.86
N LYS A 24 0.90 5.28 -13.30
CA LYS A 24 1.85 5.95 -12.41
C LYS A 24 1.18 6.88 -11.38
N PHE A 25 0.08 7.52 -11.74
CA PHE A 25 -0.67 8.38 -10.83
C PHE A 25 -1.49 7.55 -9.85
N LEU A 26 -1.96 6.38 -10.28
CA LEU A 26 -2.64 5.43 -9.42
C LEU A 26 -1.68 4.85 -8.36
N LEU A 27 -0.42 4.59 -8.73
CA LEU A 27 0.60 4.03 -7.85
C LEU A 27 1.33 5.06 -6.97
N ALA A 28 1.11 6.37 -7.15
CA ALA A 28 1.80 7.40 -6.38
C ALA A 28 1.69 7.24 -4.84
N PRO A 29 0.54 6.83 -4.26
CA PRO A 29 0.47 6.52 -2.82
C PRO A 29 1.35 5.34 -2.40
N VAL A 30 1.47 4.31 -3.26
CA VAL A 30 2.34 3.15 -3.02
C VAL A 30 3.80 3.57 -3.00
N ASP A 31 4.20 4.41 -3.96
CA ASP A 31 5.55 4.95 -4.03
C ASP A 31 5.89 5.81 -2.81
N ALA A 32 4.94 6.66 -2.37
CA ALA A 32 5.11 7.47 -1.17
C ALA A 32 5.34 6.60 0.08
N SER A 33 4.49 5.59 0.31
CA SER A 33 4.68 4.65 1.43
C SER A 33 6.02 3.91 1.34
N ARG A 34 6.43 3.47 0.13
CA ARG A 34 7.72 2.77 -0.06
C ARG A 34 8.89 3.67 0.34
N ASN A 35 8.90 4.92 -0.13
CA ASN A 35 9.98 5.86 0.16
C ASN A 35 10.09 6.14 1.66
N ILE A 36 8.96 6.25 2.37
CA ILE A 36 8.95 6.44 3.83
C ILE A 36 9.51 5.20 4.54
N LEU A 37 9.08 3.98 4.14
CA LEU A 37 9.60 2.74 4.72
C LEU A 37 11.11 2.59 4.49
N GLN A 38 11.59 2.91 3.29
CA GLN A 38 13.03 2.89 2.97
C GLN A 38 13.81 3.91 3.80
N SER A 39 13.26 5.10 4.00
CA SER A 39 13.87 6.12 4.87
C SER A 39 13.98 5.62 6.31
N ALA A 40 12.91 5.01 6.84
CA ALA A 40 12.92 4.39 8.16
C ALA A 40 13.92 3.23 8.28
N TYR A 41 14.08 2.43 7.22
CA TYR A 41 15.07 1.36 7.16
C TYR A 41 16.50 1.88 7.25
N LEU A 42 16.83 2.94 6.50
CA LEU A 42 18.15 3.55 6.50
C LEU A 42 18.47 4.15 7.87
N LEU A 43 17.52 4.90 8.43
CA LEU A 43 17.65 5.48 9.77
C LEU A 43 17.86 4.39 10.83
N LEU A 44 17.13 3.27 10.76
CA LEU A 44 17.35 2.09 11.61
C LEU A 44 18.75 1.50 11.51
N ARG A 45 19.41 1.56 10.36
CA ARG A 45 20.77 1.03 10.21
C ARG A 45 21.84 1.95 10.79
N GLU A 46 21.62 3.25 10.70
CA GLU A 46 22.57 4.30 11.13
C GLU A 46 22.41 4.70 12.61
N LEU A 47 21.35 4.17 13.24
CA LEU A 47 20.73 4.66 14.46
C LEU A 47 21.60 4.74 15.74
N GLY A 48 21.63 5.93 16.38
CA GLY A 48 21.96 6.19 17.81
C GLY A 48 20.71 6.58 18.65
N GLU A 49 20.72 6.44 19.99
CA GLU A 49 19.50 6.40 20.85
C GLU A 49 18.39 7.48 20.65
N GLY A 50 18.68 8.64 20.04
CA GLY A 50 17.70 9.72 19.79
C GLY A 50 16.83 9.58 18.53
N GLU A 51 17.20 8.77 17.54
CA GLU A 51 16.51 8.75 16.23
C GLU A 51 15.33 7.74 16.20
N LEU A 52 15.07 7.06 17.32
CA LEU A 52 14.01 6.04 17.42
C LEU A 52 12.60 6.65 17.30
N ALA A 53 12.40 7.84 17.89
CA ALA A 53 11.13 8.55 17.78
C ALA A 53 10.83 8.96 16.33
N GLU A 54 11.87 9.33 15.58
CA GLU A 54 11.76 9.67 14.17
C GLU A 54 11.40 8.44 13.33
N VAL A 55 12.04 7.29 13.59
CA VAL A 55 11.65 6.01 12.96
C VAL A 55 10.17 5.72 13.22
N GLN A 56 9.70 5.80 14.47
CA GLN A 56 8.30 5.53 14.80
C GLN A 56 7.34 6.45 14.01
N ASN A 57 7.65 7.74 13.91
CA ASN A 57 6.87 8.69 13.11
C ASN A 57 6.83 8.31 11.63
N LEU A 58 7.96 7.88 11.07
CA LEU A 58 8.02 7.40 9.68
C LEU A 58 7.16 6.15 9.50
N LEU A 59 7.21 5.18 10.42
CA LEU A 59 6.38 3.96 10.32
C LEU A 59 4.88 4.28 10.36
N VAL A 60 4.45 5.19 11.26
CA VAL A 60 3.06 5.65 11.33
C VAL A 60 2.67 6.39 10.04
N SER A 61 3.56 7.22 9.49
CA SER A 61 3.31 7.97 8.27
C SER A 61 3.19 7.05 7.05
N ALA A 62 4.04 6.02 6.93
CA ALA A 62 3.99 5.06 5.83
C ALA A 62 2.66 4.28 5.77
N ALA A 63 2.07 4.04 6.94
CA ALA A 63 0.83 3.30 7.14
C ALA A 63 -0.45 4.14 6.94
N ARG A 64 -0.33 5.47 6.79
CA ARG A 64 -1.48 6.40 6.81
C ARG A 64 -2.56 6.07 5.78
N ASP A 65 -2.14 5.55 4.63
CA ASP A 65 -3.04 5.31 3.50
C ASP A 65 -3.74 3.95 3.57
N CYS A 66 -3.46 3.08 4.56
CA CYS A 66 -4.11 1.77 4.65
C CYS A 66 -4.20 1.11 6.04
N VAL A 67 -3.90 1.80 7.14
CA VAL A 67 -4.04 1.24 8.51
C VAL A 67 -5.17 1.92 9.28
N PRO A 68 -6.04 1.14 9.97
CA PRO A 68 -7.02 1.71 10.88
C PRO A 68 -6.31 2.42 12.04
N ARG A 69 -6.59 3.72 12.20
CA ARG A 69 -6.31 4.43 13.46
C ARG A 69 -7.24 3.83 14.51
N ASP A 70 -6.68 3.14 15.51
CA ASP A 70 -7.26 2.65 16.78
C ASP A 70 -8.76 2.29 16.82
N ARG A 71 -9.07 1.13 17.43
CA ARG A 71 -10.42 0.53 17.61
C ARG A 71 -11.45 1.38 18.39
N SER A 72 -11.16 2.65 18.64
CA SER A 72 -12.02 3.65 19.29
C SER A 72 -12.15 4.94 18.46
N SER A 73 -11.74 4.93 17.19
CA SER A 73 -11.78 6.12 16.35
C SER A 73 -13.02 6.18 15.45
N PHE A 74 -13.51 7.40 15.26
CA PHE A 74 -14.59 7.79 14.32
C PHE A 74 -14.47 7.16 12.93
N VAL A 75 -13.25 6.79 12.51
CA VAL A 75 -12.93 6.18 11.21
C VAL A 75 -13.54 4.79 11.06
N GLU A 76 -13.68 4.00 12.14
CA GLU A 76 -14.34 2.69 12.11
C GLU A 76 -15.87 2.84 11.90
N LEU A 77 -16.45 3.90 12.48
CA LEU A 77 -17.84 4.28 12.23
C LEU A 77 -18.06 4.67 10.76
N GLN A 78 -17.08 5.36 10.14
CA GLN A 78 -17.12 5.76 8.74
C GLN A 78 -16.94 4.59 7.75
N SER A 79 -16.14 3.57 8.11
CA SER A 79 -16.05 2.35 7.29
C SER A 79 -17.38 1.60 7.19
N ASN A 80 -18.24 1.71 8.21
CA ASN A 80 -19.60 1.16 8.20
C ASN A 80 -20.60 2.03 7.40
N THR A 81 -20.25 3.28 7.07
CA THR A 81 -21.07 4.16 6.23
C THR A 81 -20.66 4.15 4.75
N GLY A 82 -19.84 3.17 4.33
CA GLY A 82 -19.38 3.06 2.94
C GLY A 82 -18.20 3.97 2.57
N VAL A 83 -17.56 4.62 3.54
CA VAL A 83 -16.34 5.39 3.32
C VAL A 83 -15.13 4.45 3.38
N GLU A 84 -14.45 4.28 2.26
CA GLU A 84 -13.28 3.41 2.17
C GLU A 84 -12.06 4.08 2.81
N VAL A 85 -11.61 3.55 3.95
CA VAL A 85 -10.56 4.14 4.79
C VAL A 85 -9.14 3.87 4.24
N CYS A 86 -8.98 2.78 3.49
CA CYS A 86 -7.69 2.43 2.88
C CYS A 86 -7.66 2.84 1.41
N THR A 87 -6.81 3.80 1.08
CA THR A 87 -6.52 4.27 -0.28
C THR A 87 -6.07 3.11 -1.19
N PHE A 88 -5.30 2.15 -0.67
CA PHE A 88 -4.85 1.01 -1.49
C PHE A 88 -6.01 0.09 -1.92
N ARG A 89 -7.11 0.08 -1.17
CA ARG A 89 -8.33 -0.64 -1.59
C ARG A 89 -9.03 0.06 -2.74
N LEU A 90 -9.05 1.40 -2.74
CA LEU A 90 -9.49 2.20 -3.89
C LEU A 90 -8.62 1.95 -5.12
N ILE A 91 -7.31 1.77 -4.93
CA ILE A 91 -6.37 1.43 -6.01
C ILE A 91 -6.74 0.08 -6.64
N VAL A 92 -6.95 -0.99 -5.84
CA VAL A 92 -7.38 -2.30 -6.36
C VAL A 92 -8.70 -2.18 -7.11
N LYS A 93 -9.71 -1.53 -6.52
CA LYS A 93 -11.01 -1.34 -7.17
C LYS A 93 -10.88 -0.60 -8.50
N ASN A 94 -10.02 0.42 -8.58
CA ASN A 94 -9.77 1.11 -9.82
C ASN A 94 -9.08 0.19 -10.83
N ALA A 95 -7.99 -0.48 -10.46
CA ALA A 95 -7.22 -1.33 -11.36
C ALA A 95 -8.05 -2.50 -11.91
N ALA A 96 -8.81 -3.17 -11.04
CA ALA A 96 -9.61 -4.34 -11.39
C ALA A 96 -11.02 -4.01 -11.92
N SER A 97 -11.42 -2.72 -11.99
CA SER A 97 -12.79 -2.32 -12.42
C SER A 97 -13.24 -2.80 -13.81
N LEU A 98 -12.29 -3.20 -14.68
CA LEU A 98 -12.60 -3.72 -16.02
C LEU A 98 -12.52 -5.24 -16.11
N LEU A 99 -12.08 -5.90 -15.03
CA LEU A 99 -12.05 -7.35 -14.88
C LEU A 99 -13.39 -7.84 -14.34
N ASP A 100 -13.69 -9.11 -14.59
CA ASP A 100 -14.89 -9.74 -14.03
C ASP A 100 -14.67 -10.03 -12.53
N ASP A 101 -15.77 -10.19 -11.77
CA ASP A 101 -15.67 -10.33 -10.30
C ASP A 101 -14.88 -11.56 -9.85
N ASN A 102 -14.89 -12.63 -10.65
CA ASN A 102 -14.16 -13.87 -10.39
C ASN A 102 -12.82 -13.96 -11.16
N ASP A 103 -12.34 -12.85 -11.73
CA ASP A 103 -11.07 -12.84 -12.44
C ASP A 103 -9.91 -13.16 -11.46
N PRO A 104 -9.03 -14.12 -11.79
CA PRO A 104 -7.95 -14.52 -10.89
C PRO A 104 -6.99 -13.37 -10.56
N LEU A 105 -6.76 -12.43 -11.48
CA LEU A 105 -5.89 -11.27 -11.22
C LEU A 105 -6.49 -10.33 -10.19
N LYS A 106 -7.82 -10.14 -10.25
CA LYS A 106 -8.56 -9.34 -9.26
C LYS A 106 -8.47 -9.98 -7.87
N LEU A 107 -8.76 -11.28 -7.78
CA LEU A 107 -8.70 -12.02 -6.51
C LEU A 107 -7.29 -12.05 -5.92
N GLU A 108 -6.27 -12.19 -6.76
CA GLU A 108 -4.87 -12.15 -6.33
C GLU A 108 -4.47 -10.75 -5.83
N ALA A 109 -4.87 -9.69 -6.52
CA ALA A 109 -4.61 -8.31 -6.09
C ALA A 109 -5.29 -8.00 -4.74
N GLU A 110 -6.52 -8.47 -4.53
CA GLU A 110 -7.23 -8.36 -3.25
C GLU A 110 -6.53 -9.15 -2.14
N SER A 111 -6.03 -10.35 -2.43
CA SER A 111 -5.24 -11.14 -1.48
C SER A 111 -3.95 -10.41 -1.08
N LYS A 112 -3.18 -9.93 -2.06
CA LYS A 112 -1.94 -9.17 -1.85
C LYS A 112 -2.19 -7.90 -1.02
N LEU A 113 -3.32 -7.22 -1.23
CA LEU A 113 -3.73 -6.08 -0.42
C LEU A 113 -3.97 -6.48 1.05
N ASN A 114 -4.69 -7.59 1.29
CA ASN A 114 -4.96 -8.04 2.65
C ASN A 114 -3.67 -8.43 3.39
N ASP A 115 -2.71 -9.02 2.71
CA ASP A 115 -1.39 -9.33 3.28
C ASP A 115 -0.61 -8.04 3.59
N LEU A 116 -0.65 -7.05 2.70
CA LEU A 116 -0.05 -5.73 2.95
C LEU A 116 -0.66 -5.04 4.18
N ILE A 117 -1.99 -5.06 4.33
CA ILE A 117 -2.69 -4.51 5.50
C ILE A 117 -2.23 -5.20 6.79
N ARG A 118 -2.07 -6.52 6.77
CA ARG A 118 -1.56 -7.30 7.91
C ARG A 118 -0.13 -6.92 8.26
N SER A 119 0.74 -6.77 7.26
CA SER A 119 2.14 -6.35 7.44
C SER A 119 2.22 -4.96 8.07
N PHE A 120 1.46 -3.98 7.55
CA PHE A 120 1.41 -2.65 8.16
C PHE A 120 0.83 -2.65 9.58
N SER A 121 -0.22 -3.44 9.83
CA SER A 121 -0.79 -3.57 11.18
C SER A 121 0.24 -4.12 12.17
N SER A 122 0.97 -5.17 11.78
CA SER A 122 2.06 -5.76 12.56
C SER A 122 3.17 -4.74 12.85
N LEU A 123 3.65 -4.04 11.80
CA LEU A 123 4.69 -3.02 11.90
C LEU A 123 4.28 -1.85 12.81
N SER A 124 3.03 -1.39 12.68
CA SER A 124 2.49 -0.31 13.52
C SER A 124 2.34 -0.71 14.98
N GLY A 125 1.99 -1.98 15.26
CA GLY A 125 1.95 -2.52 16.62
C GLY A 125 3.34 -2.49 17.27
N MET A 126 4.37 -2.92 16.54
CA MET A 126 5.76 -2.90 17.05
C MET A 126 6.30 -1.49 17.28
N ALA A 127 5.84 -0.51 16.51
CA ALA A 127 6.21 0.90 16.64
C ALA A 127 5.59 1.59 17.86
N ARG A 128 4.43 1.13 18.33
CA ARG A 128 3.65 1.72 19.44
C ARG A 128 4.00 1.18 20.81
N GLU A 129 4.67 0.04 20.91
CA GLU A 129 5.17 -0.47 22.19
C GLU A 129 6.15 0.56 22.81
N GLU A 130 5.79 1.15 23.95
CA GLU A 130 6.55 2.22 24.59
C GLU A 130 8.03 1.87 24.84
N SER A 131 8.83 2.93 24.94
CA SER A 131 10.28 3.00 25.10
C SER A 131 10.80 2.19 26.29
N VAL A 132 11.05 0.91 26.07
CA VAL A 132 12.08 0.16 26.79
C VAL A 132 13.11 -0.17 25.72
N GLN A 133 14.32 0.35 25.91
CA GLN A 133 15.53 0.21 25.08
C GLN A 133 15.37 -0.76 23.90
N LEU A 134 15.64 -0.30 22.68
CA LEU A 134 15.83 -1.21 21.55
C LEU A 134 17.01 -2.13 21.85
N THR A 135 16.73 -3.25 22.52
CA THR A 135 17.65 -4.38 22.58
C THR A 135 17.97 -4.75 21.13
N LEU A 136 19.19 -5.24 20.88
CA LEU A 136 19.60 -5.70 19.53
C LEU A 136 18.53 -6.63 18.91
N ASN A 137 17.91 -7.49 19.73
CA ASN A 137 16.82 -8.38 19.32
C ASN A 137 15.56 -7.63 18.88
N ARG A 138 15.13 -6.58 19.60
CA ARG A 138 13.96 -5.78 19.22
C ARG A 138 14.22 -4.97 17.96
N LYS A 139 15.43 -4.38 17.83
CA LYS A 139 15.86 -3.67 16.62
C LYS A 139 15.82 -4.58 15.40
N GLN A 140 16.35 -5.79 15.53
CA GLN A 140 16.34 -6.78 14.46
C GLN A 140 14.91 -7.16 14.05
N ARG A 141 14.02 -7.40 15.01
CA ARG A 141 12.60 -7.69 14.73
C ARG A 141 11.89 -6.57 13.97
N VAL A 142 12.12 -5.31 14.33
CA VAL A 142 11.55 -4.16 13.61
C VAL A 142 12.13 -4.08 12.20
N VAL A 143 13.43 -4.31 12.04
CA VAL A 143 14.09 -4.36 10.73
C VAL A 143 13.50 -5.46 9.85
N ASP A 144 13.28 -6.65 10.40
CA ASP A 144 12.71 -7.78 9.64
C ASP A 144 11.25 -7.50 9.26
N ALA A 145 10.42 -7.03 10.21
CA ALA A 145 9.04 -6.63 9.93
C ALA A 145 8.94 -5.51 8.87
N LEU A 146 9.91 -4.59 8.85
CA LEU A 146 9.97 -3.52 7.87
C LEU A 146 10.33 -4.06 6.49
N LYS A 147 11.31 -4.98 6.38
CA LYS A 147 11.64 -5.68 5.13
C LYS A 147 10.44 -6.46 4.61
N ASP A 148 9.74 -7.18 5.49
CA ASP A 148 8.54 -7.93 5.13
C ASP A 148 7.44 -7.00 4.62
N THR A 149 7.25 -5.84 5.26
CA THR A 149 6.27 -4.84 4.81
C THR A 149 6.63 -4.25 3.45
N ILE A 150 7.91 -3.93 3.19
CA ILE A 150 8.38 -3.49 1.87
C ILE A 150 8.15 -4.58 0.82
N SER A 151 8.44 -5.84 1.15
CA SER A 151 8.20 -6.99 0.26
C SER A 151 6.72 -7.14 -0.07
N SER A 152 5.84 -7.09 0.94
CA SER A 152 4.38 -7.08 0.74
C SER A 152 3.92 -5.91 -0.12
N LEU A 153 4.51 -4.72 0.05
CA LEU A 153 4.16 -3.52 -0.73
C LEU A 153 4.54 -3.67 -2.20
N ASN A 154 5.71 -4.24 -2.48
CA ASN A 154 6.15 -4.53 -3.85
C ASN A 154 5.28 -5.61 -4.50
N ASN A 155 4.91 -6.66 -3.74
CA ASN A 155 4.00 -7.69 -4.23
C ASN A 155 2.62 -7.12 -4.54
N PHE A 156 2.10 -6.24 -3.68
CA PHE A 156 0.87 -5.51 -3.90
C PHE A 156 0.92 -4.66 -5.18
N GLU A 157 1.98 -3.86 -5.35
CA GLU A 157 2.19 -3.07 -6.56
C GLU A 157 2.19 -3.95 -7.81
N GLN A 158 2.85 -5.11 -7.77
CA GLN A 158 2.85 -6.05 -8.88
C GLN A 158 1.43 -6.54 -9.19
N GLY A 159 0.63 -6.90 -8.19
CA GLY A 159 -0.77 -7.29 -8.40
C GLY A 159 -1.62 -6.20 -9.06
N ILE A 160 -1.35 -4.92 -8.76
CA ILE A 160 -1.99 -3.78 -9.44
C ILE A 160 -1.53 -3.69 -10.90
N LYS A 161 -0.24 -3.85 -11.16
CA LYS A 161 0.32 -3.86 -12.51
C LYS A 161 -0.24 -5.01 -13.34
N ASP A 162 -0.38 -6.20 -12.76
CA ASP A 162 -0.96 -7.37 -13.39
C ASP A 162 -2.42 -7.11 -13.82
N CYS A 163 -3.23 -6.50 -12.95
CA CYS A 163 -4.61 -6.09 -13.28
C CYS A 163 -4.66 -5.08 -14.43
N LEU A 164 -3.65 -4.19 -14.52
CA LEU A 164 -3.55 -3.16 -15.55
C LEU A 164 -2.83 -3.63 -16.83
N GLN A 165 -2.17 -4.79 -16.77
CA GLN A 165 -1.33 -5.35 -17.83
C GLN A 165 -0.19 -4.38 -18.23
N VAL A 166 0.56 -3.87 -17.25
CA VAL A 166 1.69 -2.95 -17.40
C VAL A 166 2.97 -3.44 -16.73
#